data_AF-A0A511VCN1-F1
#
_entry.id   AF-A0A511VCN1-F1
#
_cell.length_a   1.000
_cell.length_b   1.000
_cell.length_c   1.000
_cell.angle_alpha   90.00
_cell.angle_beta   90.00
_cell.angle_gamma   90.00
#
_symmetry.space_group_name_H-M   'P 1'
#
loop_
_entity.id
_entity.type
_entity.pdbx_description
1 polymer ?
#
loop_
_entity_poly.entity_id
_entity_poly.type
_entity_poly.pdbx_seq_one_letter_code
_entity_poly.pdbx_strand_id
1 'polypeptide(L)'
;MGIVYKYNEPVGAEDVIQVFKKSGITRPVEQKERIQKMLDHANIILTAWDDDKLVGIARALTFFRKKSPTSKCEGVMTPVKVGDEFR
;
A
#
# COMPACT_ATOMS: atom_id res chain seq x y z
N MET A 1 -13.12 10.74 -16.50
CA MET A 1 -12.23 10.62 -15.33
C MET A 1 -12.55 9.31 -14.65
N GLY A 2 -11.57 8.40 -14.60
CA GLY A 2 -11.74 7.07 -14.05
C GLY A 2 -10.42 6.62 -13.44
N ILE A 3 -10.50 6.01 -12.27
CA ILE A 3 -9.32 5.48 -11.60
C ILE A 3 -9.02 4.11 -12.23
N VAL A 4 -7.80 3.96 -12.74
CA VAL A 4 -7.29 2.69 -13.26
C VAL A 4 -6.59 1.95 -12.13
N TYR A 5 -7.10 0.76 -11.82
CA TYR A 5 -6.47 -0.11 -10.82
C TYR A 5 -5.55 -1.11 -11.52
N LYS A 6 -4.29 -1.18 -11.08
CA LYS A 6 -3.33 -2.17 -11.56
C LYS A 6 -2.94 -3.14 -10.46
N TYR A 7 -2.89 -4.42 -10.82
CA TYR A 7 -2.56 -5.52 -9.91
C TYR A 7 -1.11 -5.97 -10.12
N ASN A 8 -0.34 -5.98 -9.04
CA ASN A 8 1.05 -6.43 -8.97
C ASN A 8 1.99 -5.79 -10.01
N GLU A 9 1.65 -4.58 -10.44
CA GLU A 9 2.45 -3.79 -11.36
C GLU A 9 3.69 -3.23 -10.62
N PRO A 10 4.89 -3.26 -11.22
CA PRO A 10 6.06 -2.64 -10.63
C PRO A 10 5.83 -1.13 -10.48
N VAL A 11 6.00 -0.62 -9.26
CA VAL A 11 5.91 0.80 -8.94
C VAL A 11 7.21 1.29 -8.33
N GLY A 12 7.58 2.52 -8.68
CA GLY A 12 8.76 3.15 -8.09
C GLY A 12 8.55 3.44 -6.61
N ALA A 13 9.57 3.22 -5.80
CA ALA A 13 9.54 3.63 -4.40
C ALA A 13 9.28 5.15 -4.23
N GLU A 14 9.68 5.97 -5.22
CA GLU A 14 9.46 7.42 -5.21
C GLU A 14 7.97 7.77 -5.26
N ASP A 15 7.20 7.15 -6.16
CA ASP A 15 5.75 7.40 -6.28
C ASP A 15 5.01 6.98 -5.01
N VAL A 16 5.42 5.85 -4.44
CA VAL A 16 4.87 5.34 -3.18
C VAL A 16 5.19 6.28 -2.02
N ILE A 17 6.41 6.83 -1.96
CA ILE A 17 6.80 7.84 -0.98
C ILE A 17 5.92 9.09 -1.10
N GLN A 18 5.65 9.56 -2.32
CA GLN A 18 4.78 10.71 -2.56
C GLN A 18 3.35 10.45 -2.07
N VAL A 19 2.80 9.26 -2.32
CA VAL A 19 1.48 8.87 -1.80
C VAL A 19 1.49 8.81 -0.27
N PHE A 20 2.52 8.23 0.33
CA PHE A 20 2.64 8.17 1.80
C PHE A 20 2.75 9.55 2.44
N LYS A 21 3.57 10.44 1.88
CA LYS A 21 3.67 11.84 2.33
C LYS A 21 2.31 12.55 2.27
N LYS A 22 1.54 12.35 1.20
CA LYS A 22 0.20 12.94 1.04
C LYS A 22 -0.85 12.35 1.99
N SER A 23 -0.75 11.07 2.32
CA SER A 23 -1.69 10.39 3.22
C SER A 23 -1.53 10.77 4.69
N GLY A 24 -0.48 11.49 5.07
CA GLY A 24 -0.22 11.89 6.46
C GLY A 24 0.09 10.74 7.41
N ILE A 25 0.40 9.54 6.89
CA ILE A 25 0.76 8.39 7.72
C ILE A 25 2.20 8.53 8.23
N THR A 26 2.41 8.25 9.52
CA THR A 26 3.75 8.20 10.12
C THR A 26 4.45 6.91 9.70
N ARG A 27 4.95 6.87 8.47
CA ARG A 27 5.88 5.85 7.97
C ARG A 27 7.27 6.47 7.77
N PRO A 28 8.34 5.68 7.88
CA PRO A 28 9.69 6.14 7.57
C PRO A 28 9.84 6.35 6.05
N VAL A 29 9.31 7.47 5.56
CA VAL A 29 9.31 7.88 4.14
C VAL A 29 10.68 8.31 3.62
N GLU A 30 11.61 8.63 4.53
CA GLU A 30 12.99 8.99 4.18
C GLU A 30 13.86 7.76 3.92
N GLN A 31 13.43 6.57 4.34
CA GLN A 31 14.15 5.32 4.13
C GLN A 31 13.71 4.65 2.83
N LYS A 32 14.13 5.22 1.69
CA LYS A 32 13.77 4.72 0.35
C LYS A 32 14.08 3.23 0.17
N GLU A 33 15.24 2.77 0.62
CA GLU A 33 15.67 1.38 0.56
C GLU A 33 14.72 0.44 1.33
N ARG A 34 14.19 0.92 2.46
CA ARG A 34 13.23 0.16 3.27
C ARG A 34 11.87 0.06 2.59
N ILE A 35 11.45 1.12 1.90
CA ILE A 35 10.22 1.13 1.10
C ILE A 35 10.38 0.22 -0.11
N GLN A 36 11.52 0.25 -0.80
CA GLN A 36 11.81 -0.67 -1.89
C GLN A 36 11.73 -2.12 -1.43
N LYS A 37 12.44 -2.49 -0.34
CA LYS A 37 12.33 -3.83 0.24
C LYS A 37 10.89 -4.21 0.64
N MET A 38 10.11 -3.25 1.15
CA MET A 38 8.70 -3.48 1.50
C MET A 38 7.84 -3.81 0.27
N LEU A 39 8.14 -3.19 -0.88
CA LEU A 39 7.49 -3.47 -2.16
C LEU A 39 7.98 -4.81 -2.73
N ASP A 40 9.28 -5.08 -2.70
CA ASP A 40 9.88 -6.31 -3.21
C ASP A 40 9.36 -7.57 -2.49
N HIS A 41 9.05 -7.45 -1.19
CA HIS A 41 8.52 -8.54 -0.37
C HIS A 41 6.99 -8.52 -0.21
N ALA A 42 6.27 -7.68 -0.96
CA ALA A 42 4.81 -7.68 -0.94
C ALA A 42 4.27 -8.90 -1.69
N ASN A 43 3.31 -9.62 -1.08
CA ASN A 43 2.63 -10.72 -1.79
C ASN A 43 1.65 -10.19 -2.83
N ILE A 44 0.98 -9.09 -2.52
CA ILE A 44 -0.01 -8.45 -3.39
C ILE A 44 0.17 -6.94 -3.26
N ILE A 45 0.34 -6.28 -4.40
CA ILE A 45 0.31 -4.83 -4.54
C ILE A 45 -0.88 -4.46 -5.43
N LEU A 46 -1.72 -3.54 -4.97
CA LEU A 46 -2.77 -2.92 -5.75
C LEU A 46 -2.50 -1.42 -5.81
N THR A 47 -2.47 -0.86 -7.02
CA THR A 47 -2.17 0.55 -7.24
C THR A 47 -3.34 1.22 -7.95
N ALA A 48 -3.68 2.42 -7.51
CA ALA A 48 -4.74 3.25 -8.07
C ALA A 48 -4.10 4.43 -8.81
N TRP A 49 -4.38 4.53 -10.09
CA TRP A 49 -3.85 5.54 -11.00
C TRP A 49 -4.97 6.45 -11.48
N ASP A 50 -4.76 7.75 -11.42
CA ASP A 50 -5.59 8.76 -12.05
C ASP A 50 -4.76 9.38 -13.18
N ASP A 51 -5.11 9.03 -14.42
CA ASP A 51 -4.26 9.19 -15.60
C ASP A 51 -2.84 8.61 -15.34
N ASP A 52 -1.80 9.43 -15.34
CA ASP A 52 -0.41 9.04 -15.10
C ASP A 52 0.04 9.20 -13.64
N LYS A 53 -0.88 9.55 -12.73
CA LYS A 53 -0.56 9.88 -11.34
C LYS A 53 -0.99 8.76 -10.40
N LEU A 54 -0.03 8.23 -9.64
CA LEU A 54 -0.34 7.31 -8.55
C LEU A 54 -1.07 8.06 -7.43
N VAL A 55 -2.35 7.75 -7.21
CA VAL A 55 -3.20 8.37 -6.18
C VAL A 55 -3.35 7.48 -4.94
N GLY A 56 -3.10 6.18 -5.06
CA GLY A 56 -3.23 5.26 -3.94
C GLY A 56 -2.46 3.96 -4.13
N ILE A 57 -2.07 3.36 -3.00
CA ILE A 57 -1.46 2.04 -2.96
C ILE A 57 -2.02 1.24 -1.79
N ALA A 58 -2.42 0.01 -2.07
CA ALA A 58 -2.79 -0.98 -1.08
C ALA A 58 -1.84 -2.16 -1.19
N ARG A 59 -1.32 -2.60 -0.04
CA ARG A 59 -0.45 -3.78 0.06
C ARG A 59 -1.10 -4.79 0.98
N ALA A 60 -1.22 -6.03 0.53
CA ALA A 60 -1.62 -7.13 1.39
C ALA A 60 -0.43 -8.07 1.63
N LEU A 61 -0.26 -8.46 2.89
CA LEU A 61 0.63 -9.54 3.30
C LEU A 61 -0.24 -10.73 3.69
N THR A 62 -0.15 -11.81 2.92
CA THR A 62 -0.89 -13.03 3.21
C THR A 62 -0.11 -13.83 4.25
N PHE A 63 -0.30 -13.51 5.53
CA PHE A 63 0.28 -14.32 6.60
C PHE A 63 -0.64 -15.50 6.90
N PHE A 64 -0.41 -16.64 6.24
CA PHE A 64 -1.10 -17.89 6.58
C PHE A 64 -0.49 -18.46 7.87
N ARG A 65 -0.98 -18.00 9.03
CA ARG A 65 -0.67 -18.62 10.31
C ARG A 65 -1.36 -19.98 10.36
N LYS A 66 -0.59 -21.09 10.34
CA LYS A 66 -1.13 -22.41 10.68
C LYS A 66 -1.82 -22.29 12.04
N LYS A 67 -3.15 -22.38 12.07
CA LYS A 67 -3.93 -22.30 13.31
C LYS A 67 -3.56 -23.48 14.21
N SER A 68 -2.93 -23.19 15.35
CA SER A 68 -3.27 -23.90 16.58
C SER A 68 -4.64 -23.38 17.08
N PRO A 69 -5.45 -24.17 17.78
CA PRO A 69 -6.91 -23.98 17.85
C PRO A 69 -7.42 -22.76 18.64
N THR A 70 -6.55 -21.94 19.26
CA THR A 70 -6.94 -21.09 20.40
C THR A 70 -6.57 -19.62 20.31
N SER A 71 -6.50 -19.00 19.12
CA SER A 71 -6.21 -17.55 19.08
C SER A 71 -7.05 -16.78 18.06
N LYS A 72 -7.81 -15.82 18.63
CA LYS A 72 -8.64 -14.81 17.99
C LYS A 72 -7.94 -14.17 16.78
N CYS A 73 -8.69 -14.03 15.70
CA CYS A 73 -8.25 -13.39 14.47
C CYS A 73 -8.15 -11.86 14.70
N GLU A 74 -6.94 -11.32 14.77
CA GLU A 74 -6.71 -9.88 14.63
C GLU A 74 -5.98 -9.64 13.31
N GLY A 75 -6.76 -9.55 12.24
CA GLY A 75 -6.25 -9.07 10.96
C GLY A 75 -6.19 -7.55 11.01
N VAL A 76 -5.02 -6.98 11.30
CA VAL A 76 -4.82 -5.53 11.19
C VAL A 76 -4.63 -5.17 9.72
N MET A 77 -5.73 -5.04 8.99
CA MET A 77 -5.77 -4.22 7.78
C MET A 77 -5.59 -2.77 8.26
N THR A 78 -4.43 -2.17 8.01
CA THR A 78 -4.31 -0.72 8.15
C THR A 78 -4.80 -0.10 6.85
N PRO A 79 -6.03 0.45 6.80
CA PRO A 79 -6.43 1.22 5.64
C PRO A 79 -5.50 2.43 5.55
N VAL A 80 -4.78 2.57 4.44
CA VAL A 80 -4.31 3.89 4.03
C VAL A 80 -5.58 4.61 3.63
N LYS A 81 -6.03 5.58 4.45
CA LYS A 81 -7.16 6.43 4.09
C LYS A 81 -6.80 7.14 2.80
N VAL A 82 -7.47 6.77 1.72
CA VAL A 82 -7.56 7.60 0.53
C VAL A 82 -8.37 8.80 1.00
N GLY A 83 -7.73 9.97 1.03
CA GLY A 83 -8.43 11.21 1.31
C GLY A 83 -9.47 11.43 0.23
N ASP A 84 -10.72 11.14 0.57
CA ASP A 84 -11.87 11.81 -0.01
C ASP A 84 -11.69 13.31 0.19
N GLU A 85 -11.29 14.01 -0.85
CA GLU A 85 -11.61 15.41 -1.18
C GLU A 85 -10.69 15.85 -2.33
N PHE A 86 -11.07 15.50 -3.55
CA PHE A 86 -10.82 16.39 -4.67
C PHE A 86 -12.12 16.49 -5.46
N ARG A 87 -12.70 17.68 -5.33
CA ARG A 87 -13.97 18.12 -5.89
C ARG A 87 -13.92 18.19 -7.42
#